data_AF-A0A398E3B8-F1
#
_entry.id   AF-A0A398E3B8-F1
#
_cell.length_a   1.000
_cell.length_b   1.000
_cell.length_c   1.000
_cell.angle_alpha   90.00
_cell.angle_beta   90.00
_cell.angle_gamma   90.00
#
_symmetry.space_group_name_H-M   'P 1'
#
loop_
_entity.id
_entity.type
_entity.pdbx_description
1 polymer ?
#
loop_
_entity_poly.entity_id
_entity_poly.type
_entity_poly.pdbx_seq_one_letter_code
_entity_poly.pdbx_strand_id
1 'polypeptide(L)' 'MKECIIGIDAGTASVKGLLVDATGTIVATASAPLQLSTPRPGWAEQSPEDWWKATI' A
#
# COMPACT_ATOMS: atom_id res chain seq x y z
N MET A 1 -19.72 -17.52 -2.23
CA MET A 1 -18.65 -16.51 -2.01
C MET A 1 -18.70 -15.53 -3.17
N LYS A 2 -18.48 -14.23 -2.93
CA LYS A 2 -18.31 -13.25 -4.02
C LYS A 2 -16.87 -13.32 -4.52
N GLU A 3 -16.68 -13.29 -5.83
CA GLU A 3 -15.36 -13.11 -6.43
C GLU A 3 -14.91 -11.66 -6.24
N CYS A 4 -13.71 -11.49 -5.70
CA CYS A 4 -13.12 -10.19 -5.44
C CYS A 4 -11.66 -10.17 -5.91
N ILE A 5 -11.19 -8.99 -6.30
CA ILE A 5 -9.81 -8.69 -6.65
C ILE A 5 -9.26 -7.71 -5.63
N ILE A 6 -8.04 -7.94 -5.16
CA ILE A 6 -7.31 -6.98 -4.34
C ILE A 6 -6.32 -6.19 -5.21
N GLY A 7 -6.42 -4.87 -5.17
CA GLY A 7 -5.42 -3.94 -5.72
C GLY A 7 -4.52 -3.44 -4.60
N ILE A 8 -3.21 -3.38 -4.86
CA ILE A 8 -2.21 -2.82 -3.96
C ILE A 8 -1.56 -1.61 -4.65
N ASP A 9 -1.57 -0.47 -3.96
CA ASP A 9 -0.89 0.78 -4.34
C ASP A 9 0.25 1.06 -3.34
N ALA A 10 1.48 0.76 -3.75
CA ALA A 10 2.68 1.04 -2.96
C ALA A 10 3.16 2.48 -3.22
N GLY A 11 2.62 3.43 -2.48
CA GLY A 11 2.99 4.84 -2.57
C GLY A 11 4.15 5.22 -1.63
N THR A 12 4.66 6.45 -1.77
CA THR A 12 5.81 6.91 -0.98
C THR A 12 5.53 7.04 0.51
N ALA A 13 4.31 7.40 0.90
CA ALA A 13 3.95 7.60 2.31
C ALA A 13 3.18 6.42 2.93
N SER A 14 2.69 5.49 2.11
CA SER A 14 1.84 4.39 2.56
C SER A 14 1.65 3.34 1.48
N VAL A 15 1.45 2.09 1.88
CA VAL A 15 0.83 1.06 1.03
C VAL A 15 -0.68 1.09 1.26
N LYS A 16 -1.46 1.12 0.17
CA LYS A 16 -2.93 1.07 0.22
C LYS A 16 -3.44 -0.21 -0.42
N GLY A 17 -4.47 -0.80 0.18
CA GLY A 17 -5.18 -1.95 -0.33
C GLY A 17 -6.62 -1.59 -0.71
N LEU A 18 -7.09 -2.12 -1.82
CA LEU A 18 -8.47 -1.96 -2.31
C LEU A 18 -9.04 -3.33 -2.67
N LEU A 19 -10.13 -3.74 -2.02
CA LEU A 19 -10.87 -4.95 -2.39
C LEU A 19 -12.07 -4.56 -3.25
N VAL A 20 -12.16 -5.11 -4.46
CA VAL A 20 -13.23 -4.80 -5.43
C VAL A 20 -13.93 -6.10 -5.81
N ASP A 21 -15.27 -6.12 -5.86
CA ASP A 21 -16.01 -7.27 -6.37
C ASP A 21 -16.12 -7.25 -7.91
N ALA A 22 -16.62 -8.34 -8.51
CA ALA A 22 -16.75 -8.48 -9.97
C ALA A 22 -17.61 -7.40 -10.64
N THR A 23 -18.40 -6.62 -9.89
CA THR A 23 -19.19 -5.50 -10.43
C THR A 23 -18.43 -4.17 -10.46
N GLY A 24 -17.20 -4.16 -9.93
CA GLY A 24 -16.43 -2.93 -9.72
C GLY A 24 -16.75 -2.22 -8.40
N THR A 25 -17.57 -2.83 -7.52
CA THR A 25 -17.91 -2.23 -6.23
C THR A 25 -16.75 -2.38 -5.25
N ILE A 26 -16.36 -1.28 -4.61
CA ILE A 26 -15.38 -1.28 -3.53
C ILE A 26 -16.01 -1.92 -2.29
N VAL A 27 -15.46 -3.08 -1.90
CA VAL A 27 -15.92 -3.85 -0.74
C VAL A 27 -15.16 -3.44 0.52
N ALA A 28 -13.87 -3.13 0.39
CA ALA A 28 -13.04 -2.69 1.51
C ALA A 28 -11.82 -1.88 1.05
N THR A 29 -11.30 -1.06 1.95
CA THR A 29 -10.02 -0.35 1.79
C THR A 29 -9.17 -0.53 3.04
N ALA A 30 -7.85 -0.48 2.86
CA ALA A 30 -6.87 -0.45 3.94
C ALA A 30 -5.70 0.45 3.57
N SER A 31 -4.99 0.95 4.58
CA SER A 31 -3.77 1.74 4.39
C SER A 31 -2.82 1.50 5.55
N ALA A 32 -1.54 1.32 5.24
CA ALA A 32 -0.45 1.18 6.20
C ALA A 32 0.62 2.22 5.88
N PRO A 33 1.05 3.04 6.87
CA PRO A 33 2.03 4.09 6.64
C PRO A 33 3.42 3.51 6.37
N LEU A 34 4.20 4.21 5.55
CA LEU A 34 5.62 3.94 5.32
C LEU A 34 6.45 5.11 5.83
N GLN A 35 7.63 4.81 6.37
CA GLN A 35 8.58 5.84 6.78
C GLN A 35 9.50 6.21 5.62
N LEU A 36 9.82 7.50 5.52
CA LEU A 36 10.82 8.01 4.60
C LEU A 36 12.06 8.42 5.40
N SER A 37 13.21 7.91 5.00
CA SER A 37 14.52 8.32 5.52
C SER A 37 15.10 9.43 4.66
N THR A 38 15.52 10.53 5.29
CA THR A 38 16.13 11.69 4.63
C THR A 38 17.47 12.03 5.29
N PRO A 39 18.47 11.12 5.23
CA PRO A 39 19.71 11.25 6.00
C PRO A 39 20.58 12.43 5.54
N ARG A 40 20.37 12.94 4.33
CA ARG A 40 21.06 14.09 3.74
C ARG A 40 20.09 14.98 2.97
N PRO A 41 20.38 16.28 2.81
CA PRO A 41 19.58 17.17 1.96
C PRO A 41 19.44 16.61 0.53
N GLY A 42 18.21 16.55 0.04
CA GLY A 42 17.87 16.05 -1.30
C GLY A 42 17.76 14.53 -1.43
N TRP A 43 17.96 13.77 -0.35
CA TRP A 43 17.82 12.31 -0.35
C TRP A 43 16.46 11.89 0.19
N ALA A 44 15.89 10.83 -0.39
CA ALA A 44 14.61 10.25 0.00
C ALA A 44 14.68 8.74 -0.22
N GLU A 45 14.74 7.98 0.88
CA GLU A 45 15.00 6.53 0.87
C GLU A 45 13.99 5.78 1.74
N GLN A 46 13.74 4.51 1.44
CA GLN A 46 12.89 3.61 2.23
C GLN A 46 13.52 2.22 2.32
N SER A 47 13.22 1.47 3.39
CA SER A 47 13.54 0.03 3.41
C SER A 47 12.51 -0.74 2.57
N PRO A 48 12.93 -1.59 1.62
CA PRO A 48 12.02 -2.48 0.91
C PRO A 48 11.26 -3.45 1.82
N GLU A 49 11.80 -3.77 3.00
CA GLU A 49 11.14 -4.66 3.98
C GLU A 49 9.90 -4.00 4.58
N ASP A 50 9.90 -2.67 4.69
CA ASP A 50 8.75 -1.93 5.21
C ASP A 50 7.58 -1.97 4.23
N TRP A 51 7.84 -2.00 2.92
CA TRP A 51 6.80 -2.21 1.90
C TRP A 51 6.12 -3.57 2.08
N TRP A 52 6.91 -4.63 2.30
CA TRP A 52 6.39 -5.97 2.51
C TRP A 52 5.55 -6.05 3.78
N LYS A 53 6.06 -5.56 4.92
CA LYS A 53 5.33 -5.54 6.20
C LYS A 53 4.05 -4.70 6.14
N ALA A 54 4.03 -3.64 5.34
CA ALA A 54 2.83 -2.82 5.14
C ALA A 54 1.79 -3.50 4.23
N THR A 55 2.16 -4.58 3.53
CA THR A 55 1.30 -5.30 2.58
C THR A 55 0.70 -6.59 3.16
N ILE A 56 1.44 -7.34 3.99
CA ILE A 56 1.06 -8.69 4.45
C ILE A 56 0.67 -8.79 5.93
#